data_AF-A0A357F8W8-F1
#
_entry.id   AF-A0A357F8W8-F1
#
_cell.length_a   1.000
_cell.length_b   1.000
_cell.length_c   1.000
_cell.angle_alpha   90.00
_cell.angle_beta   90.00
_cell.angle_gamma   90.00
#
_symmetry.space_group_name_H-M   'P 1'
#
loop_
_entity.id
_entity.type
_entity.pdbx_description
1 polymer ?
#
loop_
_entity_poly.entity_id
_entity_poly.type
_entity_poly.pdbx_seq_one_letter_code
_entity_poly.pdbx_strand_id
1 'polypeptide(L)' 'VGVGRADKNQVQHMVKILLNLQNKLQEDEADALAVAITHAHLWLSQNQLL' A
#
# COMPACT_ATOMS: atom_id res chain seq x y z
N VAL A 1 -12.27 8.02 3.36
CA VAL A 1 -10.82 8.02 3.64
C VAL A 1 -10.09 7.66 2.35
N GLY A 2 -9.09 8.42 1.92
CA GLY A 2 -8.49 8.29 0.57
C GLY A 2 -8.48 9.59 -0.23
N VAL A 3 -8.20 10.71 0.43
CA VAL A 3 -7.98 11.99 -0.25
C VAL A 3 -6.58 11.94 -0.84
N GLY A 4 -6.35 12.44 -2.07
CA GLY A 4 -5.06 12.36 -2.80
C GLY A 4 -3.86 13.04 -2.14
N ARG A 5 -3.98 13.47 -0.88
CA ARG A 5 -2.93 13.96 0.01
C ARG A 5 -2.92 13.14 1.30
N ALA A 6 -2.84 11.82 1.18
CA ALA A 6 -2.70 10.96 2.35
C ALA A 6 -1.37 11.30 3.05
N ASP A 7 -1.43 11.59 4.35
CA ASP A 7 -0.23 11.78 5.15
C ASP A 7 0.61 10.49 5.19
N LYS A 8 1.93 10.64 5.36
CA LYS A 8 2.85 9.49 5.43
C LYS A 8 2.48 8.47 6.51
N ASN A 9 1.98 8.95 7.65
CA ASN A 9 1.44 8.12 8.72
C ASN A 9 0.21 7.29 8.28
N GLN A 10 -0.64 7.86 7.41
CA GLN A 10 -1.81 7.17 6.89
C GLN A 10 -1.40 6.05 5.92
N VAL A 11 -0.41 6.29 5.06
CA VAL A 11 0.14 5.27 4.16
C VAL A 11 0.78 4.14 4.96
N GLN A 12 1.63 4.44 5.95
CA GLN A 12 2.20 3.45 6.86
C GLN A 12 1.15 2.60 7.57
N HIS A 13 0.13 3.24 8.13
CA HIS A 13 -0.94 2.55 8.84
C HIS A 13 -1.72 1.61 7.91
N MET A 14 -2.04 2.09 6.71
CA MET A 14 -2.75 1.31 5.70
C MET A 14 -1.94 0.09 5.25
N VAL A 15 -0.65 0.26 4.95
CA VAL A 15 0.23 -0.85 4.54
C VAL A 15 0.37 -1.89 5.65
N LYS A 16 0.49 -1.45 6.92
CA LYS A 16 0.52 -2.39 8.06
C LYS A 16 -0.75 -3.23 8.15
N ILE A 17 -1.92 -2.64 7.94
CA ILE A 17 -3.20 -3.36 7.97
C ILE A 17 -3.28 -4.35 6.80
N LEU A 18 -2.96 -3.90 5.59
CA LEU A 18 -3.06 -4.73 4.37
C LEU A 18 -2.12 -5.95 4.40
N LEU A 19 -0.94 -5.81 5.00
CA LEU A 19 0.07 -6.87 5.09
C LEU A 19 0.14 -7.54 6.47
N ASN A 20 -0.77 -7.19 7.40
CA ASN A 20 -0.80 -7.66 8.78
C ASN A 20 0.55 -7.56 9.52
N LEU A 21 1.27 -6.46 9.31
CA LEU A 21 2.59 -6.24 9.90
C LEU A 21 2.47 -5.70 11.32
N GLN A 22 3.17 -6.30 12.27
CA GLN A 22 3.14 -5.85 13.68
C GLN A 22 4.14 -4.72 13.96
N ASN A 23 5.26 -4.69 13.25
CA ASN A 23 6.32 -3.69 13.46
C ASN A 23 5.99 -2.34 12.83
N LYS A 24 6.51 -1.24 13.39
CA LYS A 24 6.39 0.07 12.78
C LYS A 24 7.27 0.10 11.53
N LEU A 25 6.67 0.42 10.38
CA LEU A 25 7.40 0.63 9.13
C LEU A 25 8.07 2.00 9.14
N GLN A 26 9.24 2.09 8.54
CA GLN A 26 9.82 3.38 8.16
C GLN A 26 9.01 4.01 7.03
N GLU A 27 9.16 5.32 6.82
CA GLU A 27 8.41 6.04 5.77
C GLU A 27 8.74 5.48 4.37
N ASP A 28 10.02 5.32 4.06
CA ASP A 28 10.46 4.79 2.77
C ASP A 28 10.03 3.33 2.54
N GLU A 29 10.05 2.50 3.60
CA GLU A 29 9.59 1.11 3.54
C GLU A 29 8.09 1.04 3.20
N ALA A 30 7.28 1.89 3.84
CA ALA A 30 5.85 1.94 3.58
C ALA A 30 5.54 2.44 2.17
N ASP A 31 6.28 3.43 1.66
CA ASP A 31 6.11 3.90 0.28
C ASP A 31 6.46 2.80 -0.73
N ALA A 32 7.57 2.08 -0.54
CA ALA A 32 7.98 0.98 -1.42
C ALA A 32 6.93 -0.16 -1.43
N LEU A 33 6.43 -0.53 -0.25
CA LEU A 33 5.38 -1.53 -0.12
C LEU A 33 4.05 -1.07 -0.73
N ALA A 34 3.69 0.21 -0.59
CA ALA A 34 2.49 0.76 -1.21
C ALA A 34 2.56 0.69 -2.75
N VAL A 35 3.73 0.98 -3.34
CA VAL A 35 3.96 0.84 -4.78
C VAL A 35 3.86 -0.63 -5.20
N ALA A 36 4.46 -1.55 -4.45
CA ALA A 36 4.39 -2.98 -4.73
C ALA A 36 2.95 -3.52 -4.68
N ILE A 37 2.18 -3.14 -3.65
CA ILE A 37 0.75 -3.48 -3.54
C ILE A 37 -0.02 -2.92 -4.73
N THR A 38 0.22 -1.65 -5.10
CA THR A 38 -0.44 -1.01 -6.25
C THR A 38 -0.12 -1.75 -7.55
N HIS A 39 1.13 -2.13 -7.77
CA HIS A 39 1.55 -2.88 -8.95
C HIS A 39 0.89 -4.26 -9.02
N ALA A 40 0.87 -5.00 -7.90
CA ALA A 40 0.20 -6.29 -7.81
C ALA A 40 -1.31 -6.18 -8.05
N HIS A 41 -1.96 -5.16 -7.48
CA HIS A 41 -3.41 -4.94 -7.63
C HIS A 41 -3.76 -4.55 -9.07
N LEU A 42 -2.95 -3.71 -9.70
CA LEU A 42 -3.10 -3.32 -11.10
C LEU A 42 -2.86 -4.50 -12.06
N TRP A 43 -1.88 -5.35 -11.76
CA TRP A 43 -1.63 -6.56 -12.53
C TRP A 43 -2.79 -7.56 -12.42
N LEU A 44 -3.27 -7.84 -11.20
CA LEU A 44 -4.44 -8.71 -10.97
C LEU A 44 -5.70 -8.16 -11.66
N SER A 45 -5.97 -6.86 -11.55
CA SER A 45 -7.11 -6.22 -12.18
C SER A 45 -7.06 -6.30 -13.71
N GLN A 46 -5.86 -6.26 -14.32
CA GLN A 46 -5.70 -6.42 -15.77
C GLN A 46 -5.83 -7.90 -16.19
N ASN A 47 -5.30 -8.83 -15.40
CA ASN A 47 -5.33 -10.25 -15.70
C ASN A 47 -6.69 -10.93 -15.43
N GLN A 48 -7.63 -10.26 -14.75
CA GLN A 48 -9.01 -10.74 -14.58
C GLN A 48 -9.94 -10.46 -15.78
N LEU A 49 -9.47 -9.75 -16.80
CA LEU A 49 -10.23 -9.46 -18.03
C LEU A 49 -9.95 -10.45 -19.19
N LEU A 50 -9.27 -11.57 -18.91
CA LEU A 50 -9.06 -12.70 -19.82
C LEU A 50 -9.60 -13.98 -19.18
#